data_AF-D5RKM8-F1
#
_entry.id   AF-D5RKM8-F1
#
_cell.length_a   1.000
_cell.length_b   1.000
_cell.length_c   1.000
_cell.angle_alpha   90.00
_cell.angle_beta   90.00
_cell.angle_gamma   90.00
#
_symmetry.space_group_name_H-M   'P 1'
#
loop_
_entity.id
_entity.type
_entity.pdbx_description
1 polymer ?
#
loop_
_entity_poly.entity_id
_entity_poly.type
_entity_poly.pdbx_seq_one_letter_code
_entity_poly.pdbx_strand_id
1 'polypeptide(L)'
;MMRATLPLLALLALAACGGRPAPVADASESPAHAACRAEARNDPAVVALSRQQNPGNFGNQQRVEYDMRVAGLRAYRDCLRRNGLAAPGGVESPRL
;
A
#
# COMPACT_ATOMS: atom_id res chain seq x y z
N MET A 1 -51.48 -9.82 24.68
CA MET A 1 -50.80 -9.12 23.57
C MET A 1 -49.30 -9.11 23.86
N MET A 2 -48.58 -10.20 23.57
CA MET A 2 -47.20 -10.37 24.07
C MET A 2 -46.46 -11.48 23.28
N ARG A 3 -46.50 -11.42 21.95
CA ARG A 3 -45.90 -12.47 21.09
C ARG A 3 -45.03 -11.94 19.95
N ALA A 4 -44.91 -10.63 19.78
CA ALA A 4 -44.16 -10.02 18.68
C ALA A 4 -42.76 -9.51 19.10
N THR A 5 -42.38 -9.58 20.38
CA THR A 5 -41.10 -9.05 20.88
C THR A 5 -39.91 -10.01 20.69
N LEU A 6 -40.15 -11.32 20.70
CA LEU A 6 -39.12 -12.34 20.49
C LEU A 6 -38.42 -12.29 19.12
N PRO A 7 -39.12 -12.17 17.97
CA PRO A 7 -38.44 -12.15 16.68
C PRO A 7 -37.56 -10.91 16.49
N LEU A 8 -37.93 -9.78 17.12
CA LEU A 8 -37.18 -8.53 17.03
C LEU A 8 -35.83 -8.61 17.78
N LEU A 9 -35.82 -9.25 18.95
CA LEU A 9 -34.59 -9.51 19.72
C LEU A 9 -33.65 -10.48 19.00
N ALA A 10 -34.19 -11.48 18.31
CA ALA A 10 -33.39 -12.41 17.51
C ALA A 10 -32.72 -11.72 16.33
N LEU A 11 -33.42 -10.83 15.62
CA LEU A 11 -32.86 -10.07 14.49
C LEU A 11 -31.76 -9.09 14.92
N LEU A 12 -31.89 -8.46 16.10
CA LEU A 12 -30.85 -7.59 16.66
C LEU A 12 -29.59 -8.36 17.07
N ALA A 13 -29.75 -9.59 17.57
CA ALA A 13 -28.62 -10.47 17.92
C ALA A 13 -27.81 -10.90 16.68
N LEU A 14 -28.47 -11.16 15.53
CA LEU A 14 -27.77 -11.51 14.29
C LEU A 14 -26.98 -10.33 13.69
N ALA A 15 -27.43 -9.10 13.86
CA ALA A 15 -26.72 -7.92 13.36
C ALA A 15 -25.37 -7.68 14.09
N ALA A 16 -25.23 -8.15 15.34
CA ALA A 16 -24.02 -7.98 16.12
C ALA A 16 -22.84 -8.84 15.63
N CYS A 17 -23.10 -9.98 14.99
CA CYS A 17 -22.05 -10.87 14.49
C CYS A 17 -21.53 -10.50 13.08
N GLY A 18 -22.19 -9.58 12.37
CA GLY A 18 -21.76 -9.07 11.06
C GLY A 18 -21.02 -7.72 11.13
N GLY A 19 -20.67 -7.25 12.34
CA GLY A 19 -20.05 -5.95 12.54
C GLY A 19 -18.78 -5.78 11.72
N ARG A 20 -18.72 -4.69 10.92
CA ARG A 20 -17.51 -4.32 10.18
C ARG A 20 -16.35 -4.21 11.18
N PRO A 21 -15.17 -4.80 10.89
CA PRO A 21 -14.00 -4.57 11.71
C PRO A 21 -13.78 -3.07 11.83
N ALA A 22 -13.44 -2.61 13.04
CA ALA A 22 -13.11 -1.22 13.25
C ALA A 22 -12.06 -0.80 12.21
N PRO A 23 -12.23 0.37 11.55
CA PRO A 23 -11.22 0.85 10.63
C PRO A 23 -9.91 0.91 11.40
N VAL A 24 -8.91 0.14 10.95
CA VAL A 24 -7.55 0.24 11.47
C VAL A 24 -7.18 1.70 11.22
N ALA A 25 -6.93 2.45 12.29
CA ALA A 25 -6.47 3.82 12.16
C ALA A 25 -5.21 3.77 11.28
N ASP A 26 -5.26 4.42 10.12
CA ASP A 26 -4.07 4.58 9.28
C ASP A 26 -3.02 5.24 10.17
N ALA A 27 -2.01 4.46 10.56
CA ALA A 27 -0.87 5.01 11.28
C ALA A 27 -0.29 6.08 10.37
N SER A 28 -0.49 7.34 10.76
CA SER A 28 0.04 8.49 10.04
C SER A 28 1.51 8.21 9.73
N GLU A 29 1.87 8.33 8.45
CA GLU A 29 3.20 8.02 8.00
C GLU A 29 4.23 8.81 8.82
N SER A 30 5.22 8.12 9.39
CA SER A 30 6.27 8.79 10.15
C SER A 30 7.06 9.74 9.23
N PRO A 31 7.57 10.87 9.75
CA PRO A 31 8.34 11.83 8.94
C PRO A 31 9.52 11.19 8.20
N ALA A 32 10.15 10.18 8.79
CA ALA A 32 11.27 9.48 8.17
C ALA A 32 10.83 8.60 6.98
N HIS A 33 9.67 7.96 7.07
CA HIS A 33 9.10 7.25 5.92
C HIS A 33 8.73 8.23 4.80
N ALA A 34 8.16 9.40 5.15
CA ALA A 34 7.79 10.42 4.18
C ALA A 34 9.02 10.96 3.44
N ALA A 35 10.13 11.18 4.16
CA ALA A 35 11.41 11.54 3.57
C ALA A 35 11.92 10.45 2.61
N CYS A 36 11.90 9.17 3.02
CA CYS A 36 12.30 8.07 2.13
C CYS A 36 11.39 7.92 0.90
N ARG A 37 10.09 8.22 0.99
CA ARG A 37 9.21 8.29 -0.19
C ARG A 37 9.56 9.44 -1.11
N ALA A 38 9.90 10.61 -0.55
CA ALA A 38 10.35 11.74 -1.34
C ALA A 38 11.66 11.42 -2.07
N GLU A 39 12.62 10.78 -1.41
CA GLU A 39 13.86 10.32 -2.03
C GLU A 39 13.59 9.32 -3.16
N ALA A 40 12.79 8.28 -2.90
CA ALA A 40 12.46 7.26 -3.89
C ALA A 40 11.78 7.81 -5.15
N ARG A 41 10.93 8.84 -5.03
CA ARG A 41 10.30 9.52 -6.19
C ARG A 41 11.30 10.27 -7.06
N ASN A 42 12.41 10.72 -6.48
CA ASN A 42 13.47 11.46 -7.15
C ASN A 42 14.67 10.56 -7.54
N ASP A 43 14.56 9.25 -7.33
CA ASP A 43 15.63 8.31 -7.65
C ASP A 43 15.96 8.37 -9.17
N PRO A 44 17.25 8.42 -9.56
CA PRO A 44 17.64 8.52 -10.95
C PRO A 44 17.05 7.43 -11.86
N ALA A 45 16.86 6.19 -11.37
CA ALA A 45 16.27 5.11 -12.15
C ALA A 45 14.77 5.35 -12.39
N VAL A 46 14.05 5.85 -11.39
CA VAL A 46 12.63 6.22 -11.54
C VAL A 46 12.48 7.37 -12.54
N VAL A 47 13.35 8.38 -12.44
CA VAL A 47 13.36 9.52 -13.38
C VAL A 47 13.75 9.09 -14.79
N ALA A 48 14.68 8.14 -14.95
CA ALA A 48 15.05 7.62 -16.26
C ALA A 48 13.88 6.85 -16.91
N LEU A 49 13.12 6.08 -16.13
CA LEU A 49 11.95 5.36 -16.60
C LEU A 49 10.79 6.30 -16.96
N SER A 50 10.55 7.35 -16.19
CA SER A 50 9.47 8.31 -16.49
C SER A 50 9.66 9.01 -17.83
N ARG A 51 10.92 9.23 -18.24
CA ARG A 51 11.26 9.77 -19.57
C ARG A 51 10.95 8.83 -20.74
N GLN A 52 10.68 7.55 -20.48
CA GLN A 52 10.33 6.55 -21.49
C GLN A 52 8.83 6.45 -21.75
N GLN A 53 8.00 7.23 -21.03
CA GLN A 53 6.56 7.23 -21.24
C GLN A 53 6.22 7.68 -22.67
N ASN A 54 5.35 6.91 -23.32
CA ASN A 54 4.82 7.21 -24.64
C ASN A 54 3.30 7.40 -24.56
N PRO A 55 2.82 8.65 -24.46
CA PRO A 55 1.40 8.97 -24.51
C PRO A 55 0.79 8.46 -25.82
N GLY A 56 -0.24 7.62 -25.73
CA GLY A 56 -0.87 6.96 -26.88
C GLY A 56 -0.48 5.49 -27.07
N ASN A 57 0.58 5.01 -26.41
CA ASN A 57 0.91 3.58 -26.36
C ASN A 57 0.61 3.01 -24.97
N PHE A 58 -0.58 2.42 -24.81
CA PHE A 58 -1.04 1.90 -23.52
C PHE A 58 -0.17 0.75 -22.98
N GLY A 59 0.35 -0.12 -23.84
CA GLY A 59 1.26 -1.20 -23.43
C GLY A 59 2.59 -0.67 -22.89
N ASN A 60 3.14 0.36 -23.54
CA ASN A 60 4.31 1.07 -23.03
C ASN A 60 4.01 1.74 -21.67
N GLN A 61 2.86 2.42 -21.54
CA GLN A 61 2.48 3.08 -20.29
C GLN A 61 2.42 2.10 -19.12
N GLN A 62 1.69 0.97 -19.27
CA GLN A 62 1.62 -0.04 -18.22
C GLN A 62 2.98 -0.60 -17.84
N ARG A 63 3.82 -0.91 -18.83
CA ARG A 63 5.18 -1.41 -18.59
C ARG A 63 6.00 -0.38 -17.81
N VAL A 64 6.02 0.87 -18.27
CA VAL A 64 6.80 1.94 -17.63
C VAL A 64 6.29 2.23 -16.22
N GLU A 65 4.97 2.24 -16.00
CA GLU A 65 4.38 2.39 -14.67
C GLU A 65 4.78 1.26 -13.71
N TYR A 66 4.76 0.02 -14.19
CA TYR A 66 5.23 -1.14 -13.43
C TYR A 66 6.71 -1.00 -13.08
N ASP A 67 7.56 -0.70 -14.07
CA ASP A 67 9.00 -0.55 -13.88
C ASP A 67 9.31 0.58 -12.89
N MET A 68 8.64 1.73 -13.01
CA MET A 68 8.76 2.86 -12.08
C MET A 68 8.36 2.47 -10.66
N ARG A 69 7.30 1.67 -10.50
CA ARG A 69 6.84 1.18 -9.19
C ARG A 69 7.87 0.26 -8.55
N VAL A 70 8.44 -0.67 -9.31
CA VAL A 70 9.49 -1.59 -8.82
C VAL A 70 10.74 -0.81 -8.43
N ALA A 71 11.20 0.10 -9.29
CA ALA A 71 12.35 0.96 -9.00
C ALA A 71 12.14 1.83 -7.76
N GLY A 72 10.97 2.47 -7.64
CA GLY A 72 10.60 3.28 -6.48
C GLY A 72 10.55 2.48 -5.18
N LEU A 73 9.99 1.26 -5.20
CA LEU A 73 9.99 0.37 -4.02
C LEU A 73 11.40 -0.03 -3.61
N ARG A 74 12.31 -0.26 -4.57
CA ARG A 74 13.72 -0.55 -4.30
C ARG A 74 14.40 0.63 -3.62
N ALA A 75 14.33 1.82 -4.23
CA ALA A 75 14.94 3.03 -3.70
C ALA A 75 14.42 3.37 -2.28
N TYR A 76 13.11 3.21 -2.06
CA TYR A 76 12.48 3.39 -0.76
C TYR A 76 13.04 2.43 0.30
N ARG A 77 13.13 1.13 0.00
CA ARG A 77 13.70 0.12 0.90
C ARG A 77 15.18 0.38 1.18
N ASP A 78 15.93 0.85 0.19
CA ASP A 78 17.33 1.20 0.35
C ASP A 78 17.51 2.40 1.27
N CYS A 79 16.66 3.42 1.14
CA CYS A 79 16.60 4.55 2.09
C CYS A 79 16.28 4.07 3.51
N LEU A 80 15.26 3.23 3.69
CA LEU A 80 14.92 2.69 5.01
C LEU A 80 16.09 1.89 5.61
N ARG A 81 16.78 1.09 4.82
CA ARG A 81 17.94 0.31 5.28
C ARG A 81 19.09 1.20 5.73
N ARG A 82 19.41 2.25 4.96
CA ARG A 82 20.44 3.25 5.33
C ARG A 82 20.09 4.00 6.61
N ASN A 83 18.81 4.26 6.85
CA ASN A 83 18.34 4.99 8.03
C ASN A 83 18.05 4.08 9.24
N GLY A 84 18.33 2.77 9.16
CA GLY A 84 18.04 1.83 10.25
C GLY A 84 16.55 1.60 10.51
N LEU A 85 15.69 1.94 9.55
CA LEU A 85 14.23 1.82 9.61
C LEU A 85 13.71 0.56 8.89
N ALA A 86 14.60 -0.24 8.32
CA ALA A 86 14.23 -1.50 7.69
C ALA A 86 13.72 -2.48 8.75
N ALA A 87 12.51 -3.01 8.56
CA ALA A 87 11.97 -4.05 9.43
C ALA A 87 12.89 -5.29 9.41
N PRO A 88 13.21 -5.89 10.57
CA PRO A 88 13.93 -7.14 10.61
C PRO A 88 13.05 -8.27 10.04
N GLY A 89 13.52 -8.91 8.98
CA GLY A 89 12.83 -10.03 8.33
C GLY A 89 12.08 -9.63 7.05
N GLY A 90 12.40 -10.33 5.97
CA GLY A 90 11.75 -10.21 4.66
C GLY A 90 12.41 -11.18 3.68
N VAL A 91 11.63 -11.79 2.77
CA VAL A 91 12.16 -12.62 1.69
C VAL A 91 12.52 -11.74 0.50
N GLU A 92 13.75 -11.86 -0.01
CA GLU A 92 14.16 -11.20 -1.26
C GLU A 92 13.33 -11.78 -2.41
N SER A 93 12.79 -10.93 -3.28
CA SER A 93 12.06 -11.39 -4.46
C SER A 93 13.00 -12.15 -5.39
N PRO A 94 12.58 -13.29 -5.98
CA PRO A 94 13.39 -14.03 -6.95
C PRO A 94 13.78 -13.12 -8.12
N ARG A 95 15.04 -13.20 -8.54
CA ARG A 95 15.49 -12.58 -9.80
C ARG A 95 15.01 -13.49 -10.92
N LEU A 96 14.11 -13.00 -11.77
CA LEU A 96 13.69 -13.67 -13.00
C LEU A 96 14.73 -13.43 -14.09
#